data_AF-A0A9E3DQ99-F1
#
_entry.id   AF-A0A9E3DQ99-F1
#
_cell.length_a   1.000
_cell.length_b   1.000
_cell.length_c   1.000
_cell.angle_alpha   90.00
_cell.angle_beta   90.00
_cell.angle_gamma   90.00
#
_symmetry.space_group_name_H-M   'P 1'
#
loop_
_entity.id
_entity.type
_entity.pdbx_description
1 polymer ?
#
loop_
_entity_poly.entity_id
_entity_poly.type
_entity_poly.pdbx_seq_one_letter_code
_entity_poly.pdbx_strand_id
1 'polypeptide(L)' 'MSSNADTRAEEATPTYLRGGDPALADYYPVWLDNLADDVTLEGSMMDGAVQGAEAVRAALVAIR' A
#
# COMPACT_ATOMS: atom_id res chain seq x y z
N MET A 1 -44.35 -2.98 20.97
CA MET A 1 -43.33 -2.05 20.43
C MET A 1 -42.02 -2.81 20.39
N SER A 2 -41.68 -3.37 19.23
CA SER A 2 -40.42 -4.08 19.01
C SER A 2 -39.48 -3.11 18.31
N SER A 3 -38.38 -2.75 18.98
CA SER A 3 -37.34 -1.92 18.40
C SER A 3 -36.59 -2.78 17.38
N ASN A 4 -36.76 -2.48 16.09
CA ASN A 4 -35.93 -3.08 15.06
C ASN A 4 -34.50 -2.61 15.28
N ALA A 5 -33.63 -3.51 15.71
CA ALA A 5 -32.19 -3.30 15.67
C ALA A 5 -31.81 -3.10 14.20
N ASP A 6 -31.37 -1.89 13.89
CA ASP A 6 -30.78 -1.53 12.62
C ASP A 6 -29.45 -2.28 12.50
N THR A 7 -29.51 -3.50 11.97
CA THR A 7 -28.32 -4.29 11.63
C THR A 7 -27.69 -3.71 10.37
N ARG A 8 -27.16 -2.48 10.47
CA ARG A 8 -26.13 -1.98 9.56
C ARG A 8 -24.80 -2.63 9.94
N ALA A 9 -24.75 -3.96 9.85
CA ALA A 9 -23.51 -4.64 9.57
C ALA A 9 -23.29 -4.46 8.07
N GLU A 10 -22.87 -3.26 7.69
CA GLU A 10 -22.17 -3.07 6.42
C GLU A 10 -20.98 -4.02 6.51
N GLU A 11 -21.03 -5.12 5.77
CA GLU A 11 -19.86 -5.95 5.51
C GLU A 11 -18.85 -5.02 4.84
N ALA A 12 -18.03 -4.37 5.68
CA ALA A 12 -16.97 -3.50 5.26
C ALA A 12 -15.90 -4.40 4.66
N THR A 13 -16.12 -4.85 3.43
CA THR A 13 -15.07 -5.41 2.60
C THR A 13 -13.89 -4.46 2.71
N PRO A 14 -12.75 -4.90 3.27
CA PRO A 14 -11.62 -4.02 3.43
C PRO A 14 -11.30 -3.37 2.08
N THR A 15 -11.01 -2.08 2.08
CA THR A 15 -10.80 -1.32 0.83
C THR A 15 -9.67 -1.91 -0.02
N TYR A 16 -8.72 -2.64 0.58
CA TYR A 16 -7.67 -3.36 -0.13
C TYR A 16 -8.15 -4.62 -0.89
N LEU A 17 -9.34 -5.16 -0.59
CA LEU A 17 -9.99 -6.24 -1.36
C LEU A 17 -10.85 -5.71 -2.51
N ARG A 18 -11.21 -4.42 -2.50
CA ARG A 18 -11.77 -3.76 -3.68
C ARG A 18 -10.62 -3.68 -4.68
N GLY A 19 -10.75 -4.37 -5.81
CA GLY A 19 -9.70 -4.49 -6.83
C GLY A 19 -8.94 -3.19 -7.05
N GLY A 20 -7.62 -3.29 -7.18
CA GLY A 20 -6.71 -2.14 -7.20
C GLY A 20 -7.15 -1.06 -8.18
N ASP A 21 -7.00 0.20 -7.76
CA ASP A 21 -7.28 1.34 -8.62
C ASP A 21 -6.33 1.27 -9.83
N PRO A 22 -6.84 1.12 -11.07
CA PRO A 22 -5.99 1.07 -12.26
C PRO A 22 -5.17 2.34 -12.47
N ALA A 23 -5.57 3.47 -11.88
CA ALA A 23 -4.76 4.70 -11.89
C ALA A 23 -3.43 4.56 -11.12
N LEU A 24 -3.32 3.56 -10.23
CA LEU A 24 -2.10 3.28 -9.47
C LEU A 24 -1.14 2.33 -10.18
N ALA A 25 -1.51 1.78 -11.34
CA ALA A 25 -0.67 0.84 -12.09
C ALA A 25 0.69 1.44 -12.49
N ASP A 26 0.73 2.76 -12.69
CA ASP A 26 1.94 3.54 -13.00
C ASP A 26 2.26 4.54 -11.88
N TYR A 27 1.90 4.23 -10.63
CA TYR A 27 2.11 5.12 -9.50
C TYR A 27 3.60 5.35 -9.24
N TYR A 28 4.07 6.55 -9.60
CA TYR A 28 5.42 7.02 -9.31
C TYR A 28 5.36 8.37 -8.56
N PRO A 29 5.34 8.36 -7.23
CA PRO A 29 5.25 9.59 -6.46
C PRO A 29 6.57 10.35 -6.44
N VAL A 30 6.48 11.69 -6.50
CA VAL A 30 7.64 12.61 -6.54
C VAL A 30 8.58 12.52 -5.34
N TRP A 31 8.12 12.01 -4.19
CA TRP A 31 8.98 11.84 -3.02
C TRP A 31 10.02 10.73 -3.22
N LEU A 32 9.79 9.78 -4.13
CA LEU A 32 10.78 8.74 -4.46
C LEU A 32 12.09 9.37 -4.91
N ASP A 33 12.05 10.48 -5.66
CA ASP A 33 13.25 11.20 -6.15
C ASP A 33 14.07 11.88 -5.03
N ASN A 34 13.54 11.92 -3.81
CA ASN A 34 14.15 12.61 -2.67
C ASN A 34 14.47 11.65 -1.51
N LEU A 35 14.71 10.37 -1.81
CA LEU A 35 15.16 9.39 -0.83
C LEU A 35 16.58 9.72 -0.35
N ALA A 36 16.83 9.50 0.94
CA ALA A 36 18.19 9.50 1.47
C ALA A 36 19.00 8.36 0.85
N ASP A 37 20.30 8.59 0.63
CA ASP A 37 21.19 7.61 -0.01
C ASP A 37 21.24 6.27 0.75
N ASP A 38 21.01 6.29 2.07
CA ASP A 38 21.06 5.15 2.99
C ASP A 38 19.68 4.70 3.50
N VAL A 39 18.59 5.09 2.82
CA VAL A 39 17.22 4.70 3.20
C VAL A 39 17.08 3.18 3.35
N THR A 40 16.31 2.74 4.34
CA THR A 40 15.94 1.34 4.55
C THR A 40 14.44 1.15 4.33
N LEU A 41 14.05 0.16 3.53
CA LEU A 41 12.67 -0.25 3.28
C LEU A 41 12.41 -1.62 3.89
N GLU A 42 11.36 -1.72 4.70
CA GLU A 42 10.81 -2.96 5.21
C GLU A 42 9.32 -3.02 4.86
N GLY A 43 8.83 -4.22 4.54
CA GLY A 43 7.43 -4.43 4.16
C GLY A 43 6.92 -5.74 4.74
N SER A 44 5.63 -5.80 5.05
CA SER A 44 4.99 -7.00 5.62
C SER A 44 5.06 -8.24 4.71
N MET A 45 5.26 -8.03 3.41
CA MET A 45 5.44 -9.09 2.41
C MET A 45 6.93 -9.41 2.16
N MET A 46 7.85 -8.61 2.69
CA MET A 46 9.28 -8.78 2.48
C MET A 46 9.89 -9.60 3.61
N ASP A 47 10.78 -10.53 3.26
CA ASP A 47 11.64 -11.18 4.24
C ASP A 47 12.94 -10.36 4.36
N GLY A 48 13.02 -9.54 5.40
CA GLY A 48 14.13 -8.63 5.66
C GLY A 48 13.93 -7.22 5.09
N ALA A 49 15.05 -6.51 4.89
CA ALA A 49 15.09 -5.09 4.54
C ALA A 49 15.89 -4.83 3.27
N VAL A 50 15.49 -3.81 2.50
CA VAL A 50 16.22 -3.29 1.34
C VAL A 50 16.89 -1.97 1.74
N GLN A 51 18.16 -1.80 1.40
CA GLN A 51 18.93 -0.60 1.72
C GLN A 51 19.39 0.14 0.46
N GLY A 52 19.37 1.47 0.54
CA GLY A 52 19.84 2.39 -0.48
C GLY A 52 18.73 2.91 -1.39
N ALA A 53 18.84 4.19 -1.78
CA ALA A 53 17.80 4.90 -2.55
C ALA A 53 17.41 4.20 -3.86
N GLU A 54 18.39 3.70 -4.61
CA GLU A 54 18.15 3.00 -5.88
C GLU A 54 17.40 1.69 -5.68
N ALA A 55 17.84 0.86 -4.73
CA ALA A 55 17.23 -0.43 -4.45
C ALA A 55 15.80 -0.27 -3.92
N VAL A 56 15.57 0.70 -3.03
CA VAL A 56 14.23 1.02 -2.52
C VAL A 56 13.30 1.49 -3.63
N ARG A 57 13.77 2.37 -4.52
CA ARG A 57 12.97 2.84 -5.67
C ARG A 57 12.60 1.68 -6.60
N ALA A 58 13.57 0.82 -6.93
CA ALA A 58 13.33 -0.33 -7.79
C ALA A 58 12.30 -1.29 -7.17
N ALA A 59 12.38 -1.53 -5.86
CA ALA A 59 11.42 -2.38 -5.15
C ALA A 59 9.99 -1.82 -5.20
N LEU A 60 9.81 -0.51 -4.97
CA LEU A 60 8.49 0.12 -4.94
C LEU A 60 7.83 0.19 -6.31
N VAL A 61 8.61 0.44 -7.38
CA VAL A 61 8.09 0.46 -8.77
C VAL A 61 7.76 -0.94 -9.29
N ALA A 62 8.33 -2.00 -8.70
CA ALA A 62 8.04 -3.37 -9.08
C ALA A 62 6.71 -3.92 -8.53
N ILE A 63 6.09 -3.24 -7.56
CA ILE A 63 4.81 -3.63 -6.96
C ILE A 63 3.70 -3.37 -7.99
N ARG A 64 2.88 -4.39 -8.26
CA ARG A 64 1.75 -4.34 -9.20
C ARG A 64 0.48 -4.86 -8.54
#